data_AF-A0A3D5M352-F1
#
_entry.id   AF-A0A3D5M352-F1
#
_cell.length_a   1.000
_cell.length_b   1.000
_cell.length_c   1.000
_cell.angle_alpha   90.00
_cell.angle_beta   90.00
_cell.angle_gamma   90.00
#
_symmetry.space_group_name_H-M   'P 1'
#
loop_
_entity.id
_entity.type
_entity.pdbx_description
1 polymer ?
#
loop_
_entity_poly.entity_id
_entity_poly.type
_entity_poly.pdbx_seq_one_letter_code
_entity_poly.pdbx_strand_id
1 'polypeptide(L)'
;MEVVFYVAIALLALFFIDAILGIVNSIWESRLRAQRFQLEAKDLKDQLLRQEKTQVVSGSLKWKGYRRFRVSNRVMEAQDICSFYLSPLDEEAICPYEPGQHLGFKFQIPGESKHLIRTYSLSSGDPISNTYRVTIKKVPPPPGTSHPPGRGSSYFHEDLEIGSTIEVKAPAGKFCLDRHDQRPAVFIAGGIGVTPLLSMLEAICDKKIDRVCHFFHAVRNSDDHAFAQSLKELAEGNPNVSLHTYYSSPKEDSVLEDGI
;
A
#
# COMPACT_ATOMS: atom_id res chain seq x y z
N MET A 1 50.56 -60.94 15.00
CA MET A 1 50.41 -59.83 15.96
C MET A 1 50.60 -58.47 15.31
N GLU A 2 51.56 -58.29 14.39
CA GLU A 2 51.82 -57.00 13.73
C GLU A 2 50.65 -56.43 12.92
N VAL A 3 49.91 -57.25 12.16
CA VAL A 3 48.79 -56.77 11.32
C VAL A 3 47.69 -56.10 12.15
N VAL A 4 47.36 -56.66 13.32
CA VAL A 4 46.34 -56.11 14.23
C VAL A 4 46.76 -54.74 14.79
N PHE A 5 48.06 -54.57 15.07
CA PHE A 5 48.63 -53.32 15.55
C PHE A 5 48.53 -52.20 14.50
N TYR A 6 48.85 -52.47 13.24
CA TYR A 6 48.73 -51.48 12.16
C TYR A 6 47.28 -51.10 11.84
N VAL A 7 46.34 -52.06 11.91
CA VAL A 7 44.90 -51.76 11.74
C VAL A 7 44.38 -50.85 12.86
N ALA A 8 44.79 -51.09 14.11
CA ALA A 8 44.40 -50.24 15.24
C ALA A 8 44.92 -48.79 15.09
N ILE A 9 46.16 -48.62 14.63
CA ILE A 9 46.74 -47.30 14.36
C ILE A 9 45.98 -46.58 13.23
N ALA A 10 45.63 -47.29 12.15
CA ALA A 10 44.88 -46.72 11.04
C ALA A 10 43.47 -46.23 11.47
N LEU A 11 42.78 -46.99 12.31
CA LEU A 11 41.47 -46.61 12.85
C LEU A 11 41.55 -45.40 13.78
N LEU A 12 42.59 -45.32 14.63
CA LEU A 12 42.86 -44.15 15.46
C LEU A 12 43.14 -42.92 14.59
N ALA A 13 43.96 -43.05 13.55
CA ALA A 13 44.27 -41.95 12.64
C ALA A 13 43.01 -41.42 11.94
N LEU A 14 42.12 -42.31 11.47
CA LEU A 14 40.84 -41.93 10.86
C LEU A 14 39.93 -41.19 11.84
N PHE A 15 39.83 -41.68 13.09
CA PHE A 15 39.05 -40.99 14.13
C PHE A 15 39.56 -39.57 14.40
N PHE A 16 40.88 -39.38 14.49
CA PHE A 16 41.47 -38.05 14.67
C PHE A 16 41.23 -37.13 13.47
N ILE A 17 41.30 -37.67 12.25
CA ILE A 17 41.00 -36.90 11.02
C ILE A 17 39.54 -36.42 11.04
N ASP A 18 38.59 -37.31 11.33
CA ASP A 18 37.16 -36.96 11.41
C ASP A 18 36.88 -35.95 12.53
N ALA A 19 37.51 -36.11 13.70
CA ALA A 19 37.38 -35.16 14.80
C ALA A 19 37.89 -33.76 14.41
N ILE A 20 39.02 -33.69 13.71
CA ILE A 20 39.58 -32.41 13.22
C ILE A 20 38.66 -31.79 12.16
N LEU A 21 38.15 -32.58 11.21
CA LEU A 21 37.21 -32.11 10.19
C LEU A 21 35.92 -31.57 10.82
N GLY A 22 35.38 -32.25 11.85
CA GLY A 22 34.21 -31.79 12.58
C GLY A 22 34.43 -30.47 13.32
N ILE A 23 35.61 -30.29 13.95
CA ILE A 23 35.98 -29.04 14.62
C ILE A 23 36.14 -27.90 13.59
N VAL A 24 36.81 -28.16 12.47
CA VAL A 24 36.97 -27.17 11.39
C VAL A 24 35.62 -26.76 10.83
N ASN A 25 34.73 -27.72 10.54
CA ASN A 25 33.38 -27.44 10.05
C ASN A 25 32.56 -26.64 11.07
N SER A 26 32.62 -26.99 12.36
CA SER A 26 31.93 -26.27 13.44
C SER A 26 32.42 -24.83 13.60
N ILE A 27 33.73 -24.59 13.51
CA ILE A 27 34.31 -23.25 13.53
C ILE A 27 33.89 -22.46 12.29
N TRP A 28 33.86 -23.10 11.12
CA TRP A 28 33.46 -22.48 9.86
C TRP A 28 31.98 -22.07 9.88
N GLU A 29 31.08 -22.97 10.29
CA GLU A 29 29.66 -22.69 10.49
C GLU A 29 29.43 -21.58 11.53
N SER A 30 30.20 -21.58 12.61
CA SER A 30 30.08 -20.55 13.66
C SER A 30 30.51 -19.17 13.16
N ARG A 31 31.56 -19.11 12.32
CA ARG A 31 31.96 -17.86 11.64
C ARG A 31 30.91 -17.38 10.64
N LEU A 32 30.34 -18.29 9.85
CA LEU A 32 29.26 -17.96 8.91
C LEU A 32 28.01 -17.44 9.64
N ARG A 33 27.62 -18.08 10.74
CA ARG A 33 26.51 -17.59 11.61
C ARG A 33 26.80 -16.19 12.12
N ALA A 34 28.01 -15.93 12.64
CA ALA A 34 28.38 -14.62 13.15
C ALA A 34 28.35 -13.54 12.05
N GLN A 35 28.84 -13.84 10.83
CA GLN A 35 28.75 -12.92 9.70
C GLN A 35 27.31 -12.62 9.30
N ARG A 36 26.44 -13.64 9.28
CA ARG A 36 25.02 -13.47 8.98
C ARG A 36 24.32 -12.61 10.02
N PHE A 37 24.55 -12.85 11.31
CA PHE A 37 24.04 -12.00 12.37
C PHE A 37 24.51 -10.54 12.25
N GLN A 38 25.76 -10.30 11.87
CA GLN A 38 26.24 -8.94 11.66
C GLN A 38 25.61 -8.26 10.45
N LEU A 39 25.38 -8.99 9.36
CA LEU A 39 24.69 -8.47 8.18
C LEU A 39 23.23 -8.14 8.51
N GLU A 40 22.52 -9.03 9.20
CA GLU A 40 21.15 -8.81 9.64
C GLU A 40 21.04 -7.63 10.63
N ALA A 41 21.97 -7.53 11.60
CA ALA A 41 22.01 -6.40 12.52
C ALA A 41 22.32 -5.07 11.82
N LYS A 42 23.19 -5.09 10.81
CA LYS A 42 23.49 -3.91 9.99
C LYS A 42 22.28 -3.49 9.16
N ASP A 43 21.60 -4.43 8.52
CA ASP A 43 20.38 -4.15 7.76
C ASP A 43 19.28 -3.60 8.66
N LEU A 44 19.05 -4.22 9.83
CA LEU A 44 18.10 -3.72 10.83
C LEU A 44 18.45 -2.29 11.28
N LYS A 45 19.72 -2.00 11.52
CA LYS A 45 20.18 -0.64 11.89
C LYS A 45 19.94 0.35 10.76
N ASP A 46 20.22 -0.02 9.51
CA ASP A 46 19.97 0.83 8.34
C ASP A 46 18.46 1.06 8.13
N GLN A 47 17.62 0.05 8.40
CA GLN A 47 16.17 0.17 8.39
C GLN A 47 15.67 1.14 9.47
N LEU A 48 16.15 1.02 10.70
CA LEU A 48 15.81 1.92 11.80
C LEU A 48 16.21 3.37 11.49
N LEU A 49 17.41 3.59 10.96
CA LEU A 49 17.87 4.92 10.52
C LEU A 49 17.00 5.50 9.40
N ARG A 50 16.52 4.67 8.47
CA ARG A 50 15.58 5.10 7.41
C ARG A 50 14.20 5.43 7.97
N GLN A 51 13.71 4.66 8.95
CA GLN A 51 12.45 4.96 9.64
C GLN A 51 12.52 6.28 10.40
N GLU A 52 13.60 6.50 11.15
CA GLU A 52 13.83 7.72 11.92
C GLU A 52 13.93 8.95 10.98
N LYS A 53 14.69 8.84 9.89
CA LYS A 53 14.75 9.89 8.85
C LYS A 53 13.38 10.15 8.22
N THR A 54 12.62 9.10 7.89
CA THR A 54 11.27 9.23 7.31
C THR A 54 10.32 9.95 8.27
N GLN A 55 10.36 9.64 9.57
CA GLN A 55 9.52 10.30 10.57
C GLN A 55 9.89 11.79 10.75
N VAL A 56 11.18 12.11 10.85
CA VAL A 56 11.65 13.49 10.98
C VAL A 56 11.31 14.31 9.73
N VAL A 57 11.55 13.74 8.55
CA VAL A 57 11.19 14.37 7.26
C VAL A 57 9.68 14.57 7.17
N SER A 58 8.86 13.57 7.53
CA SER A 58 7.40 13.68 7.54
C SER A 58 6.89 14.79 8.45
N GLY A 59 7.45 14.93 9.65
CA GLY A 59 7.14 16.04 10.55
C GLY A 59 7.47 17.41 9.95
N SER A 60 8.58 17.52 9.22
CA SER A 60 9.03 18.77 8.58
C SER A 60 8.24 19.14 7.31
N LEU A 61 7.75 18.14 6.56
CA LEU A 61 7.01 18.33 5.31
C LEU A 61 5.50 18.54 5.53
N LYS A 62 5.02 18.34 6.77
CA LYS A 62 3.61 18.55 7.12
C LYS A 62 3.27 20.04 7.17
N TRP A 63 2.49 20.52 6.21
CA TRP A 63 2.09 21.93 6.14
C TRP A 63 0.91 22.24 7.06
N LYS A 64 0.79 23.51 7.45
CA LYS A 64 -0.36 24.06 8.19
C LYS A 64 -1.37 24.67 7.21
N GLY A 65 -2.66 24.54 7.50
CA GLY A 65 -3.71 25.09 6.66
C GLY A 65 -3.85 24.34 5.33
N TYR A 66 -3.92 25.08 4.22
CA TYR A 66 -4.08 24.52 2.88
C TYR A 66 -2.85 24.81 2.03
N ARG A 67 -2.42 23.81 1.25
CA ARG A 67 -1.38 23.90 0.22
C ARG A 67 -2.03 23.65 -1.13
N ARG A 68 -1.54 24.33 -2.16
CA ARG A 68 -2.09 24.22 -3.52
C ARG A 68 -1.46 23.05 -4.26
N PHE A 69 -2.29 22.24 -4.88
CA PHE A 69 -1.91 21.11 -5.72
C PHE A 69 -2.50 21.30 -7.10
N ARG A 70 -1.80 20.83 -8.12
CA ARG A 70 -2.27 20.72 -9.49
C ARG A 70 -2.77 19.30 -9.74
N VAL A 71 -3.89 19.16 -10.44
CA VAL A 71 -4.32 17.88 -11.01
C VAL A 71 -3.38 17.54 -12.17
N SER A 72 -2.45 16.61 -11.97
CA SER A 72 -1.46 16.22 -12.97
C SER A 72 -1.98 15.14 -13.92
N ASN A 73 -2.93 14.32 -13.47
CA ASN A 73 -3.57 13.30 -14.30
C ASN A 73 -4.96 12.91 -13.77
N ARG A 74 -5.79 12.35 -14.64
CA ARG A 74 -7.10 11.77 -14.34
C ARG A 74 -7.28 10.43 -15.05
N VAL A 75 -7.74 9.40 -14.34
CA VAL A 75 -7.96 8.06 -14.91
C VAL A 75 -9.32 7.54 -14.48
N MET A 76 -10.13 7.05 -15.40
CA MET A 76 -11.39 6.37 -15.07
C MET A 76 -11.09 4.95 -14.60
N GLU A 77 -11.43 4.65 -13.35
CA GLU A 77 -11.21 3.33 -12.74
C GLU A 77 -12.45 2.44 -12.89
N ALA A 78 -13.62 3.05 -13.05
CA ALA A 78 -14.90 2.40 -13.33
C ALA A 78 -15.86 3.43 -13.95
N GLN A 79 -17.13 3.10 -14.21
CA GLN A 79 -18.06 3.98 -14.94
C GLN A 79 -18.19 5.38 -14.30
N ASP A 80 -18.43 5.42 -12.99
CA ASP A 80 -18.62 6.66 -12.23
C ASP A 80 -17.47 6.92 -11.22
N ILE A 81 -16.31 6.29 -11.42
CA ILE A 81 -15.19 6.34 -10.47
C ILE A 81 -13.94 6.80 -11.18
N CYS A 82 -13.34 7.90 -10.70
CA CYS A 82 -12.15 8.50 -11.30
C CYS A 82 -11.05 8.71 -10.26
N SER A 83 -9.83 8.29 -10.61
CA SER A 83 -8.58 8.61 -9.93
C SER A 83 -8.07 9.98 -10.35
N PHE A 84 -7.67 10.80 -9.39
CA PHE A 84 -7.04 12.10 -9.57
C PHE A 84 -5.64 12.08 -8.98
N TYR A 85 -4.66 12.36 -9.82
CA TYR A 85 -3.26 12.49 -9.42
C TYR A 85 -2.96 13.95 -9.12
N LEU A 86 -2.40 14.21 -7.95
CA LEU A 86 -2.21 15.54 -7.40
C LEU A 86 -0.73 15.76 -7.14
N SER A 87 -0.15 16.73 -7.85
CA SER A 87 1.24 17.17 -7.65
C SER A 87 1.25 18.54 -6.99
N PRO A 88 2.15 18.81 -6.02
CA PRO A 88 2.19 20.09 -5.35
C PRO A 88 2.57 21.20 -6.34
N LEU A 89 1.85 22.34 -6.29
CA LEU A 89 2.04 23.42 -7.26
C LEU A 89 3.38 24.17 -7.08
N ASP A 90 3.92 24.15 -5.87
CA ASP A 90 5.21 24.71 -5.50
C ASP A 90 6.39 23.75 -5.77
N GLU A 91 6.13 22.56 -6.33
CA GLU A 91 7.11 21.52 -6.67
C GLU A 91 7.90 20.93 -5.48
N GLU A 92 7.69 21.44 -4.27
CA GLU A 92 8.28 20.94 -3.03
C GLU A 92 7.79 19.51 -2.72
N ALA A 93 8.56 18.75 -1.94
CA ALA A 93 8.20 17.37 -1.62
C ALA A 93 6.83 17.24 -0.92
N ILE A 94 6.10 16.18 -1.24
CA ILE A 94 4.87 15.80 -0.54
C ILE A 94 5.19 15.21 0.84
N CYS A 95 4.28 15.42 1.79
CA CYS A 95 4.37 14.78 3.10
C CYS A 95 4.12 13.27 2.95
N PRO A 96 4.99 12.38 3.48
CA PRO A 96 4.66 10.98 3.64
C PRO A 96 3.34 10.79 4.39
N TYR A 97 2.63 9.71 4.09
CA TYR A 97 1.34 9.40 4.70
C TYR A 97 1.31 7.95 5.16
N GLU A 98 0.46 7.67 6.15
CA GLU A 98 0.21 6.29 6.57
C GLU A 98 -0.91 5.67 5.73
N PRO A 99 -0.74 4.45 5.19
CA PRO A 99 -1.75 3.78 4.37
C PRO A 99 -3.10 3.71 5.09
N GLY A 100 -4.14 4.27 4.47
CA GLY A 100 -5.47 4.43 5.07
C GLY A 100 -5.85 5.86 5.44
N GLN A 101 -4.88 6.77 5.53
CA GLN A 101 -5.13 8.19 5.75
C GLN A 101 -5.89 8.85 4.59
N HIS A 102 -6.39 10.05 4.86
CA HIS A 102 -7.13 10.87 3.90
C HIS A 102 -6.54 12.27 3.75
N LEU A 103 -6.85 12.91 2.63
CA LEU A 103 -6.62 14.33 2.39
C LEU A 103 -7.92 15.12 2.62
N GLY A 104 -7.78 16.33 3.16
CA GLY A 104 -8.89 17.28 3.29
C GLY A 104 -8.82 18.34 2.19
N PHE A 105 -9.93 18.57 1.51
CA PHE A 105 -10.01 19.48 0.36
C PHE A 105 -10.94 20.63 0.67
N LYS A 106 -10.59 21.81 0.15
CA LYS A 106 -11.44 23.00 0.18
C LYS A 106 -11.75 23.40 -1.26
N PHE A 107 -13.03 23.43 -1.60
CA PHE A 107 -13.53 23.77 -2.92
C PHE A 107 -14.22 25.12 -2.86
N GLN A 108 -13.95 25.93 -3.88
CA GLN A 108 -14.76 27.09 -4.20
C GLN A 108 -15.74 26.68 -5.31
N ILE A 109 -16.96 26.29 -4.92
CA ILE A 109 -17.97 25.85 -5.88
C ILE A 109 -18.51 27.10 -6.62
N PRO A 110 -18.57 27.09 -7.97
CA PRO A 110 -19.16 28.19 -8.73
C PRO A 110 -20.58 28.50 -8.27
N GLY A 111 -20.88 29.79 -8.06
CA GLY A 111 -22.20 30.24 -7.58
C GLY A 111 -22.43 30.11 -6.08
N GLU A 112 -21.46 29.63 -5.30
CA GLU A 112 -21.60 29.51 -3.84
C GLU A 112 -20.69 30.44 -3.04
N SER A 113 -21.25 31.10 -2.03
CA SER A 113 -20.49 32.04 -1.18
C SER A 113 -19.61 31.35 -0.14
N LYS A 114 -19.89 30.09 0.20
CA LYS A 114 -19.14 29.33 1.21
C LYS A 114 -18.31 28.24 0.55
N HIS A 115 -17.08 28.10 1.02
CA HIS A 115 -16.22 27.00 0.64
C HIS A 115 -16.81 25.66 1.11
N LEU A 116 -16.76 24.66 0.24
CA LEU A 116 -17.09 23.29 0.58
C LEU A 116 -15.85 22.58 1.10
N ILE A 117 -15.97 21.82 2.20
CA ILE A 117 -14.87 20.99 2.70
C ILE A 117 -15.28 19.52 2.64
N ARG A 118 -14.44 18.68 2.03
CA ARG A 118 -14.61 17.21 2.01
C ARG A 118 -13.28 16.52 2.22
N THR A 119 -13.35 15.29 2.71
CA THR A 119 -12.19 14.42 2.86
C THR A 119 -12.32 13.24 1.91
N TYR A 120 -11.19 12.84 1.32
CA TYR A 120 -11.10 11.65 0.47
C TYR A 120 -9.86 10.86 0.86
N SER A 121 -10.02 9.54 1.03
CA SER A 121 -8.93 8.64 1.34
C SER A 121 -7.86 8.68 0.25
N LEU A 122 -6.60 8.59 0.67
CA LEU A 122 -5.48 8.36 -0.24
C LEU A 122 -5.60 6.93 -0.75
N SER A 123 -5.87 6.80 -2.05
CA SER A 123 -5.84 5.50 -2.74
C SER A 123 -4.43 5.06 -3.09
N SER A 124 -3.50 6.02 -3.23
CA SER A 124 -2.05 5.78 -3.29
C SER A 124 -1.32 7.12 -3.12
N GLY A 125 0.00 7.08 -3.07
CA GLY A 125 0.87 8.24 -3.10
C GLY A 125 2.31 7.81 -3.28
N ASP A 126 3.03 8.50 -4.16
CA ASP A 126 4.37 8.15 -4.56
C ASP A 126 5.32 9.33 -4.31
N PRO A 127 6.23 9.22 -3.33
CA PRO A 127 7.26 10.22 -3.08
C PRO A 127 8.22 10.44 -4.26
N ILE A 128 8.40 9.45 -5.14
CA ILE A 128 9.33 9.53 -6.29
C ILE A 128 8.73 10.44 -7.37
N SER A 129 7.49 10.19 -7.78
CA SER A 129 6.77 11.09 -8.69
C SER A 129 6.23 12.35 -8.00
N ASN A 130 6.41 12.48 -6.68
CA ASN A 130 5.93 13.58 -5.86
C ASN A 130 4.40 13.79 -5.98
N THR A 131 3.64 12.69 -5.97
CA THR A 131 2.18 12.72 -6.21
C THR A 131 1.36 12.02 -5.12
N TYR A 132 0.16 12.54 -4.90
CA TYR A 132 -0.91 11.79 -4.22
C TYR A 132 -1.94 11.31 -5.24
N ARG A 133 -2.59 10.18 -4.99
CA ARG A 133 -3.75 9.70 -5.74
C ARG A 133 -4.97 9.62 -4.83
N VAL A 134 -6.04 10.33 -5.17
CA VAL A 134 -7.37 10.17 -4.57
C VAL A 134 -8.34 9.65 -5.62
N THR A 135 -9.24 8.77 -5.21
CA THR A 135 -10.19 8.14 -6.14
C THR A 135 -11.60 8.36 -5.67
N ILE A 136 -12.42 8.90 -6.56
CA ILE A 136 -13.68 9.54 -6.18
C ILE A 136 -14.80 8.98 -7.05
N LYS A 137 -15.81 8.44 -6.38
CA LYS A 137 -17.07 8.06 -7.01
C LYS A 137 -17.97 9.30 -7.16
N LYS A 138 -18.53 9.49 -8.35
CA LYS A 138 -19.57 10.49 -8.61
C LYS A 138 -20.84 10.08 -7.87
N VAL A 139 -21.38 10.97 -7.05
CA VAL A 139 -22.62 10.73 -6.31
C VAL A 139 -23.78 11.43 -7.03
N PRO A 140 -24.66 10.69 -7.74
CA PRO A 140 -25.83 11.27 -8.38
C PRO A 140 -26.88 11.71 -7.35
N PRO A 141 -27.94 12.42 -7.76
CA PRO A 141 -29.09 12.68 -6.92
C PRO A 141 -29.62 11.36 -6.31
N PRO A 142 -30.05 11.36 -5.03
CA PRO A 142 -30.68 10.19 -4.45
C PRO A 142 -31.95 9.81 -5.26
N PRO A 143 -32.12 8.54 -5.64
CA PRO A 143 -33.26 8.10 -6.45
C PRO A 143 -34.60 8.48 -5.80
N GLY A 144 -35.53 8.99 -6.60
CA GLY A 144 -36.87 9.39 -6.13
C GLY A 144 -36.90 10.66 -5.28
N THR A 145 -35.84 11.45 -5.25
CA THR A 145 -35.78 12.72 -4.51
C THR A 145 -35.47 13.91 -5.41
N SER A 146 -35.79 15.12 -4.93
CA SER A 146 -35.38 16.38 -5.56
C SER A 146 -34.06 16.92 -5.01
N HIS A 147 -33.34 16.13 -4.20
CA HIS A 147 -32.06 16.55 -3.66
C HIS A 147 -31.00 16.64 -4.77
N PRO A 148 -30.10 17.65 -4.72
CA PRO A 148 -29.05 17.80 -5.72
C PRO A 148 -28.01 16.66 -5.64
N PRO A 149 -27.20 16.47 -6.69
CA PRO A 149 -26.08 15.54 -6.65
C PRO A 149 -25.05 15.91 -5.59
N GLY A 150 -24.15 14.99 -5.28
CA GLY A 150 -23.06 15.21 -4.34
C GLY A 150 -22.08 16.28 -4.82
N ARG A 151 -22.24 17.50 -4.30
CA ARG A 151 -21.48 18.70 -4.71
C ARG A 151 -19.96 18.48 -4.85
N GLY A 152 -19.31 17.84 -3.86
CA GLY A 152 -17.86 17.63 -3.89
C GLY A 152 -17.43 16.62 -4.95
N SER A 153 -18.15 15.51 -5.09
CA SER A 153 -17.88 14.53 -6.13
C SER A 153 -18.19 15.07 -7.53
N SER A 154 -19.26 15.87 -7.68
CA SER A 154 -19.58 16.55 -8.93
C SER A 154 -18.47 17.51 -9.32
N TYR A 155 -17.98 18.35 -8.40
CA TYR A 155 -16.87 19.26 -8.68
C TYR A 155 -15.61 18.53 -9.18
N PHE A 156 -15.28 17.40 -8.58
CA PHE A 156 -14.16 16.58 -9.07
C PHE A 156 -14.38 16.05 -10.49
N HIS A 157 -15.58 15.58 -10.80
CA HIS A 157 -15.86 14.94 -12.08
C HIS A 157 -16.10 15.95 -13.22
N GLU A 158 -16.74 17.08 -12.91
CA GLU A 158 -17.29 18.04 -13.88
C GLU A 158 -16.43 19.31 -14.02
N ASP A 159 -15.83 19.81 -12.93
CA ASP A 159 -15.11 21.09 -12.93
C ASP A 159 -13.58 20.96 -12.86
N LEU A 160 -13.06 19.84 -12.34
CA LEU A 160 -11.61 19.61 -12.23
C LEU A 160 -11.05 18.91 -13.46
N GLU A 161 -10.33 19.67 -14.28
CA GLU A 161 -9.55 19.17 -15.41
C GLU A 161 -8.08 18.99 -15.05
N ILE A 162 -7.33 18.31 -15.93
CA ILE A 162 -5.86 18.26 -15.81
C ILE A 162 -5.33 19.70 -15.93
N GLY A 163 -4.44 20.08 -15.01
CA GLY A 163 -3.93 21.44 -14.87
C GLY A 163 -4.68 22.31 -13.86
N SER A 164 -5.91 21.93 -13.46
CA SER A 164 -6.65 22.66 -12.43
C SER A 164 -5.93 22.65 -11.09
N THR A 165 -6.11 23.73 -10.33
CA THR A 165 -5.52 23.88 -8.98
C THR A 165 -6.56 23.62 -7.90
N ILE A 166 -6.17 22.90 -6.85
CA ILE A 166 -7.00 22.58 -5.70
C ILE A 166 -6.26 22.83 -4.39
N GLU A 167 -6.99 23.22 -3.34
CA GLU A 167 -6.45 23.46 -2.01
C GLU A 167 -6.62 22.23 -1.09
N VAL A 168 -5.50 21.75 -0.55
CA VAL A 168 -5.40 20.46 0.15
C VAL A 168 -4.77 20.65 1.54
N LYS A 169 -5.34 20.01 2.56
CA LYS A 169 -4.75 19.85 3.90
C LYS A 169 -3.81 18.65 3.92
N ALA A 170 -2.79 18.72 4.77
CA ALA A 170 -1.85 17.61 4.94
C ALA A 170 -2.58 16.30 5.33
N PRO A 171 -2.00 15.13 4.97
CA PRO A 171 -2.55 13.84 5.35
C PRO A 171 -2.89 13.75 6.85
N ALA A 172 -4.04 13.16 7.13
CA ALA A 172 -4.57 12.98 8.47
C ALA A 172 -5.42 11.71 8.56
N GLY A 173 -5.81 11.34 9.78
CA GLY A 173 -6.63 10.16 10.05
C GLY A 173 -5.89 9.15 10.93
N LYS A 174 -6.68 8.36 11.68
CA LYS A 174 -6.20 7.29 12.56
C LYS A 174 -6.52 5.89 12.04
N PHE A 175 -7.30 5.80 10.96
CA PHE A 175 -7.54 4.54 10.27
C PHE A 175 -6.34 4.25 9.39
N CYS A 176 -5.37 3.54 9.93
CA CYS A 176 -4.12 3.24 9.24
C CYS A 176 -3.70 1.79 9.47
N LEU A 177 -2.99 1.24 8.48
CA LEU A 177 -2.33 -0.06 8.63
C LEU A 177 -1.18 0.07 9.64
N ASP A 178 -1.21 -0.74 10.69
CA ASP A 178 -0.02 -0.96 11.51
C ASP A 178 0.95 -1.86 10.73
N ARG A 179 2.05 -1.26 10.25
CA ARG A 179 3.09 -1.94 9.46
C ARG A 179 3.96 -2.87 10.30
N HIS A 180 3.92 -2.75 11.63
CA HIS A 180 4.71 -3.60 12.53
C HIS A 180 3.94 -4.84 12.99
N ASP A 181 2.61 -4.81 12.89
CA ASP A 181 1.75 -5.95 13.22
C ASP A 181 1.85 -7.05 12.16
N GLN A 182 2.21 -8.26 12.61
CA GLN A 182 2.37 -9.46 11.76
C GLN A 182 1.13 -10.34 11.72
N ARG A 183 0.08 -10.05 12.52
CA ARG A 183 -1.16 -10.84 12.48
C ARG A 183 -1.81 -10.72 11.11
N PRO A 184 -2.46 -11.77 10.57
CA PRO A 184 -3.16 -11.68 9.30
C PRO A 184 -4.08 -10.47 9.20
N ALA A 185 -4.00 -9.74 8.10
CA ALA A 185 -4.89 -8.63 7.79
C ALA A 185 -6.15 -9.14 7.09
N VAL A 186 -7.32 -8.63 7.48
CA VAL A 186 -8.58 -8.86 6.78
C VAL A 186 -9.15 -7.51 6.37
N PHE A 187 -9.23 -7.28 5.07
CA PHE A 187 -9.78 -6.06 4.48
C PHE A 187 -11.15 -6.36 3.89
N ILE A 188 -12.16 -5.56 4.25
CA ILE A 188 -13.53 -5.71 3.75
C ILE A 188 -13.94 -4.38 3.15
N ALA A 189 -13.97 -4.32 1.82
CA ALA A 189 -14.30 -3.16 1.02
C ALA A 189 -15.72 -3.27 0.45
N GLY A 190 -16.52 -2.21 0.61
CA GLY A 190 -17.78 -2.04 -0.10
C GLY A 190 -17.70 -0.86 -1.08
N GLY A 191 -17.87 -1.10 -2.37
CA GLY A 191 -17.84 -0.05 -3.39
C GLY A 191 -16.56 0.79 -3.34
N ILE A 192 -16.71 2.12 -3.30
CA ILE A 192 -15.59 3.09 -3.24
C ILE A 192 -14.78 3.02 -1.92
N GLY A 193 -15.29 2.29 -0.91
CA GLY A 193 -14.56 2.00 0.32
C GLY A 193 -13.27 1.19 0.11
N VAL A 194 -13.04 0.68 -1.10
CA VAL A 194 -11.77 0.06 -1.52
C VAL A 194 -10.58 1.01 -1.43
N THR A 195 -10.79 2.32 -1.53
CA THR A 195 -9.72 3.31 -1.67
C THR A 195 -8.65 3.31 -0.57
N PRO A 196 -8.97 3.43 0.73
CA PRO A 196 -7.93 3.33 1.77
C PRO A 196 -7.32 1.92 1.83
N LEU A 197 -8.12 0.88 1.54
CA LEU A 197 -7.69 -0.52 1.62
C LEU A 197 -6.72 -0.88 0.50
N LEU A 198 -6.87 -0.30 -0.69
CA LEU A 198 -5.90 -0.42 -1.78
C LEU A 198 -4.55 0.14 -1.34
N SER A 199 -4.51 1.34 -0.74
CA SER A 199 -3.25 1.88 -0.24
C SER A 199 -2.63 1.01 0.86
N MET A 200 -3.44 0.39 1.73
CA MET A 200 -2.95 -0.57 2.72
C MET A 200 -2.42 -1.85 2.08
N LEU A 201 -3.10 -2.36 1.05
CA LEU A 201 -2.68 -3.53 0.30
C LEU A 201 -1.36 -3.28 -0.44
N GLU A 202 -1.22 -2.14 -1.13
CA GLU A 202 0.04 -1.71 -1.76
C GLU A 202 1.19 -1.69 -0.74
N ALA A 203 0.93 -1.29 0.51
CA ALA A 203 1.92 -1.32 1.58
C ALA A 203 2.27 -2.74 2.06
N ILE A 204 1.30 -3.66 2.12
CA ILE A 204 1.54 -5.08 2.43
C ILE A 204 2.34 -5.76 1.31
N CYS A 205 2.09 -5.40 0.05
CA CYS A 205 2.80 -5.96 -1.10
C CYS A 205 4.21 -5.37 -1.30
N ASP A 206 4.60 -4.34 -0.53
CA ASP A 206 6.00 -3.89 -0.49
C ASP A 206 6.86 -5.02 0.10
N LYS A 207 7.97 -5.37 -0.56
CA LYS A 207 8.80 -6.59 -0.37
C LYS A 207 9.38 -6.78 1.05
N LYS A 208 9.06 -5.89 1.98
CA LYS A 208 9.51 -5.87 3.37
C LYS A 208 8.44 -6.37 4.34
N ILE A 209 7.22 -6.65 3.89
CA ILE A 209 6.10 -7.07 4.74
C ILE A 209 5.65 -8.47 4.31
N ASP A 210 5.97 -9.49 5.10
CA ASP A 210 5.50 -10.87 4.89
C ASP A 210 4.23 -11.14 5.73
N ARG A 211 3.21 -10.31 5.51
CA ARG A 211 1.94 -10.36 6.26
C ARG A 211 0.87 -11.00 5.40
N VAL A 212 0.24 -12.06 5.89
CA VAL A 212 -0.93 -12.66 5.23
C VAL A 212 -2.06 -11.64 5.16
N CYS A 213 -2.70 -11.51 3.99
CA CYS A 213 -3.80 -10.60 3.77
C CYS A 213 -4.96 -11.30 3.05
N HIS A 214 -6.16 -11.20 3.61
CA HIS A 214 -7.41 -11.57 2.94
C HIS A 214 -8.17 -10.29 2.57
N PHE A 215 -8.42 -10.10 1.28
CA PHE A 215 -9.06 -8.92 0.72
C PHE A 215 -10.43 -9.29 0.16
N PHE A 216 -11.49 -8.81 0.79
CA PHE A 216 -12.86 -9.00 0.35
C PHE A 216 -13.37 -7.70 -0.27
N HIS A 217 -13.77 -7.71 -1.54
CA HIS A 217 -14.32 -6.55 -2.24
C HIS A 217 -15.72 -6.83 -2.77
N ALA A 218 -16.71 -6.17 -2.20
CA ALA A 218 -18.09 -6.25 -2.64
C ALA A 218 -18.50 -5.00 -3.43
N VAL A 219 -18.96 -5.20 -4.66
CA VAL A 219 -19.52 -4.16 -5.53
C VAL A 219 -20.85 -4.64 -6.13
N ARG A 220 -21.53 -3.79 -6.92
CA ARG A 220 -22.80 -4.20 -7.55
C ARG A 220 -22.54 -5.09 -8.76
N ASN A 221 -21.70 -4.63 -9.67
CA ASN A 221 -21.32 -5.30 -10.90
C ASN A 221 -20.00 -4.69 -11.40
N SER A 222 -19.59 -5.10 -12.61
CA SER A 222 -18.40 -4.62 -13.29
C SER A 222 -18.30 -3.09 -13.41
N ASP A 223 -19.42 -2.37 -13.56
CA ASP A 223 -19.40 -0.90 -13.72
C ASP A 223 -18.94 -0.16 -12.46
N ASP A 224 -19.11 -0.81 -11.30
CA ASP A 224 -18.73 -0.30 -9.98
C ASP A 224 -17.37 -0.87 -9.51
N HIS A 225 -16.75 -1.77 -10.28
CA HIS A 225 -15.54 -2.51 -9.89
C HIS A 225 -14.24 -1.72 -10.16
N ALA A 226 -14.05 -0.62 -9.44
CA ALA A 226 -12.80 0.14 -9.49
C ALA A 226 -11.60 -0.72 -9.08
N PHE A 227 -10.49 -0.56 -9.80
CA PHE A 227 -9.22 -1.25 -9.59
C PHE A 227 -9.21 -2.76 -9.81
N ALA A 228 -10.19 -3.33 -10.53
CA ALA A 228 -10.28 -4.77 -10.77
C ALA A 228 -8.95 -5.39 -11.22
N GLN A 229 -8.34 -4.81 -12.26
CA GLN A 229 -7.08 -5.29 -12.80
C GLN A 229 -5.91 -5.10 -11.81
N SER A 230 -5.78 -3.94 -11.17
CA SER A 230 -4.69 -3.68 -10.23
C SER A 230 -4.76 -4.56 -8.98
N LEU A 231 -5.96 -4.84 -8.46
CA LEU A 231 -6.16 -5.76 -7.34
C LEU A 231 -5.79 -7.19 -7.75
N LYS A 232 -6.19 -7.62 -8.94
CA LYS A 232 -5.82 -8.93 -9.50
C LYS A 232 -4.31 -9.08 -9.63
N GLU A 233 -3.64 -8.10 -10.23
CA GLU A 233 -2.18 -8.09 -10.40
C GLU A 233 -1.44 -8.10 -9.04
N LEU A 234 -1.93 -7.33 -8.06
CA LEU A 234 -1.36 -7.34 -6.71
C LEU A 234 -1.51 -8.71 -6.04
N ALA A 235 -2.66 -9.38 -6.19
CA ALA A 235 -2.88 -10.71 -5.63
C ALA A 235 -2.02 -11.78 -6.33
N GLU A 236 -1.97 -11.78 -7.67
CA GLU A 236 -1.17 -12.73 -8.45
C GLU A 236 0.34 -12.57 -8.21
N GLY A 237 0.80 -11.34 -7.97
CA GLY A 237 2.20 -11.03 -7.70
C GLY A 237 2.65 -11.33 -6.26
N ASN A 238 1.72 -11.60 -5.33
CA ASN A 238 2.03 -11.71 -3.90
C ASN A 238 1.34 -12.93 -3.28
N PRO A 239 2.06 -14.04 -3.01
CA PRO A 239 1.46 -15.30 -2.55
C PRO A 239 0.84 -15.21 -1.14
N ASN A 240 1.16 -14.17 -0.38
CA ASN A 240 0.58 -13.86 0.93
C ASN A 240 -0.77 -13.12 0.84
N VAL A 241 -1.26 -12.80 -0.37
CA VAL A 241 -2.52 -12.09 -0.59
C VAL A 241 -3.57 -13.03 -1.20
N SER A 242 -4.76 -13.05 -0.61
CA SER A 242 -5.95 -13.69 -1.18
C SER A 242 -6.99 -12.64 -1.49
N LEU A 243 -7.45 -12.57 -2.74
CA LEU A 243 -8.50 -11.66 -3.18
C LEU A 243 -9.81 -12.43 -3.34
N HIS A 244 -10.91 -11.81 -2.89
CA HIS A 244 -12.27 -12.34 -2.97
C HIS A 244 -13.23 -11.24 -3.40
N THR A 245 -13.83 -11.37 -4.58
CA THR A 245 -14.66 -10.36 -5.22
C THR A 245 -16.11 -10.82 -5.26
N TYR A 246 -17.03 -9.91 -4.95
CA TYR A 246 -18.45 -10.22 -4.91
C TYR A 246 -19.25 -9.18 -5.68
N TYR A 247 -20.08 -9.64 -6.61
CA TYR A 247 -21.08 -8.83 -7.29
C TYR A 247 -22.45 -9.11 -6.71
N SER A 248 -23.06 -8.09 -6.11
CA SER A 248 -24.41 -8.18 -5.52
C SER A 248 -25.55 -8.08 -6.54
N SER A 249 -25.27 -7.59 -7.75
CA SER A 249 -26.21 -7.47 -8.86
C SER A 249 -25.46 -7.63 -10.20
N PRO A 250 -24.86 -8.81 -10.46
CA PRO A 250 -24.03 -9.04 -11.65
C PRO A 250 -24.83 -8.81 -12.94
N LYS A 251 -24.16 -8.31 -13.97
CA LYS A 251 -24.71 -8.26 -15.33
C LYS A 251 -24.54 -9.63 -16.01
N GLU A 252 -25.30 -9.87 -17.07
CA GLU A 252 -25.27 -11.13 -17.82
C GLU A 252 -23.87 -11.49 -18.38
N ASP A 253 -23.05 -10.48 -18.68
CA ASP A 253 -21.67 -10.59 -19.17
C ASP A 253 -20.60 -10.58 -18.06
N SER A 254 -21.02 -10.39 -16.80
CA SER A 254 -20.15 -10.16 -15.66
C SER A 254 -20.04 -11.41 -14.78
N VAL A 255 -19.56 -12.51 -15.37
CA VAL A 255 -19.24 -13.73 -14.64
C VAL A 255 -17.82 -13.60 -14.11
N LEU A 256 -17.67 -13.58 -12.78
CA LEU A 256 -16.37 -13.73 -12.14
C LEU A 256 -15.91 -15.19 -12.35
N GLU A 257 -14.69 -15.40 -12.83
CA GLU A 257 -14.10 -16.74 -12.86
C GLU A 257 -13.94 -17.24 -11.42
N ASP A 258 -14.29 -18.50 -11.15
CA ASP A 258 -14.27 -19.09 -9.81
C ASP A 258 -12.90 -18.90 -9.14
N GLY A 259 -12.87 -18.18 -8.01
CA GLY A 259 -11.68 -18.03 -7.16
C GLY A 259 -11.02 -16.64 -7.14
N ILE A 260 -11.65 -15.61 -7.70
CA ILE A 260 -11.25 -14.19 -7.60
C ILE A 260 -12.35 -13.36 -6.94
#